data_AF-A0A1U9ZRX7-F1
#
_entry.id   AF-A0A1U9ZRX7-F1
#
_cell.length_a   1.000
_cell.length_b   1.000
_cell.length_c   1.000
_cell.angle_alpha   90.00
_cell.angle_beta   90.00
_cell.angle_gamma   90.00
#
_symmetry.space_group_name_H-M   'P 1'
#
loop_
_entity.id
_entity.type
_entity.pdbx_description
1 polymer ?
#
loop_
_entity_poly.entity_id
_entity_poly.type
_entity_poly.pdbx_seq_one_letter_code
_entity_poly.pdbx_strand_id
1 'polypeptide(L)'
;MHDGFESRESWPFECLRCLYVWEEDYVVRHLTDDHGNETEIWLASGVPVQPPWSGLSCPACGAYHLTSFPAGYLARHPELAAAPDPVPLAKVPVIPIKDIAPPVARPPLPRRLLIAVGLPVVAFVGYELYAYMAPIAHHH
;
A
#
# COMPACT_ATOMS: atom_id res chain seq x y z
N MET A 1 0.42 -18.46 -43.81
CA MET A 1 -0.73 -17.76 -43.18
C MET A 1 -0.27 -17.55 -41.77
N HIS A 2 0.01 -16.31 -41.36
CA HIS A 2 0.46 -16.06 -39.99
C HIS A 2 -0.77 -16.25 -39.11
N ASP A 3 -0.93 -17.44 -38.54
CA ASP A 3 -1.95 -17.69 -37.54
C ASP A 3 -1.52 -16.90 -36.31
N GLY A 4 -2.23 -15.80 -36.07
CA GLY A 4 -1.94 -14.87 -35.00
C GLY A 4 -3.22 -14.30 -34.44
N PHE A 5 -3.19 -13.98 -33.15
CA PHE A 5 -4.31 -13.36 -32.45
C PHE A 5 -3.83 -12.12 -31.71
N GLU A 6 -4.77 -11.23 -31.42
CA GLU A 6 -4.52 -10.04 -30.61
C GLU A 6 -5.09 -10.25 -29.21
N SER A 7 -4.32 -9.91 -28.18
CA SER A 7 -4.81 -9.73 -26.82
C SER A 7 -4.71 -8.25 -26.41
N ARG A 8 -5.53 -7.85 -25.45
CA ARG A 8 -5.43 -6.52 -24.81
C ARG A 8 -4.96 -6.69 -23.38
N GLU A 9 -4.00 -5.87 -23.00
CA GLU A 9 -3.44 -5.88 -21.65
C GLU A 9 -3.37 -4.47 -21.10
N SER A 10 -3.85 -4.31 -19.87
CA SER A 10 -3.82 -3.05 -19.16
C SER A 10 -2.74 -3.12 -18.07
N TRP A 11 -1.81 -2.17 -18.12
CA TRP A 11 -0.62 -2.14 -17.28
C TRP A 11 -0.63 -0.88 -16.40
N PRO A 12 -0.88 -1.03 -15.10
CA PRO A 12 -0.79 0.06 -14.14
C PRO A 12 0.66 0.29 -13.70
N PHE A 13 1.07 1.55 -13.69
CA PHE A 13 2.41 1.99 -13.30
C PHE A 13 2.37 3.03 -12.18
N GLU A 14 3.42 3.05 -11.37
CA GLU A 14 3.72 4.10 -10.41
C GLU A 14 5.14 4.62 -10.62
N CYS A 15 5.29 5.94 -10.65
CA CYS A 15 6.61 6.56 -10.66
C CYS A 15 7.19 6.64 -9.25
N LEU A 16 8.32 5.98 -9.02
CA LEU A 16 9.03 6.00 -7.74
C LEU A 16 9.74 7.34 -7.47
N ARG A 17 9.67 8.31 -8.39
CA ARG A 17 10.19 9.67 -8.21
C ARG A 17 9.12 10.69 -7.79
N CYS A 18 7.99 10.74 -8.50
CA CYS A 18 6.94 11.75 -8.25
C CYS A 18 5.61 11.14 -7.76
N LEU A 19 5.55 9.83 -7.57
CA LEU A 19 4.37 9.07 -7.13
C LEU A 19 3.14 9.23 -8.06
N TYR A 20 3.36 9.66 -9.30
CA TYR A 20 2.32 9.68 -10.31
C TYR A 20 1.96 8.24 -10.71
N VAL A 21 0.68 7.92 -10.66
CA VAL A 21 0.12 6.61 -10.99
C VAL A 21 -0.77 6.75 -12.21
N TRP A 22 -0.57 5.87 -13.18
CA TRP A 22 -1.37 5.83 -14.40
C TRP A 22 -1.53 4.40 -14.89
N GLU A 23 -2.44 4.21 -15.84
CA GLU A 23 -2.67 2.96 -16.53
C GLU A 23 -2.46 3.16 -18.03
N GLU A 24 -1.81 2.20 -18.68
CA GLU A 24 -1.61 2.20 -20.12
C GLU A 24 -2.17 0.91 -20.73
N ASP A 25 -2.92 1.05 -21.82
CA ASP A 25 -3.51 -0.07 -22.55
C ASP A 25 -2.64 -0.47 -23.74
N TYR A 26 -2.25 -1.73 -23.76
CA TYR A 26 -1.48 -2.35 -24.83
C TYR A 26 -2.32 -3.33 -25.63
N VAL A 27 -2.04 -3.42 -26.93
CA VAL A 27 -2.46 -4.53 -27.77
C VAL A 27 -1.23 -5.39 -28.05
N VAL A 28 -1.30 -6.68 -27.75
CA VAL A 28 -0.24 -7.64 -28.01
C VAL A 28 -0.65 -8.51 -29.18
N ARG A 29 0.10 -8.43 -30.28
CA ARG A 29 -0.06 -9.31 -31.45
C ARG A 29 0.83 -10.53 -31.25
N HIS A 30 0.19 -11.68 -31.10
CA HIS A 30 0.85 -12.98 -31.04
C HIS A 30 0.95 -13.50 -32.46
N LEU A 31 2.16 -13.78 -32.93
CA LEU A 31 2.46 -14.25 -34.27
C LEU A 31 3.27 -15.53 -34.17
N THR A 32 2.92 -16.53 -34.97
CA THR A 32 3.74 -17.72 -35.16
C THR A 32 4.34 -17.68 -36.56
N ASP A 33 5.66 -17.80 -36.65
CA ASP A 33 6.36 -17.87 -37.94
C ASP A 33 6.20 -19.24 -38.62
N ASP A 34 6.62 -19.36 -39.88
CA ASP A 34 6.53 -20.63 -40.64
C ASP A 34 7.42 -21.76 -40.07
N HIS A 35 8.31 -21.45 -39.11
CA HIS A 35 9.14 -22.42 -38.38
C HIS A 35 8.56 -22.80 -37.01
N GLY A 36 7.41 -22.22 -36.62
CA GLY A 36 6.76 -22.46 -35.33
C GLY A 36 7.32 -21.61 -34.18
N ASN A 37 8.12 -20.58 -34.44
CA ASN A 37 8.58 -19.66 -33.40
C ASN A 37 7.49 -18.63 -33.09
N GLU A 38 7.22 -18.43 -31.81
CA GLU A 38 6.30 -17.40 -31.34
C GLU A 38 7.01 -16.04 -31.22
N THR A 39 6.33 -14.98 -31.61
CA THR A 39 6.80 -13.60 -31.50
C THR A 39 5.65 -12.69 -31.11
N GLU A 40 5.93 -11.76 -30.22
CA GLU A 40 4.96 -10.76 -29.75
C GLU A 40 5.32 -9.37 -30.29
N ILE A 41 4.32 -8.66 -30.82
CA ILE A 41 4.43 -7.23 -31.14
C ILE A 41 3.52 -6.45 -30.19
N TRP A 42 4.15 -5.60 -29.38
CA TRP A 42 3.47 -4.74 -28.42
C TRP A 42 3.10 -3.42 -29.08
N LEU A 43 1.86 -2.99 -28.92
CA LEU A 43 1.32 -1.76 -29.49
C LEU A 43 0.69 -0.91 -28.39
N ALA A 44 1.10 0.36 -28.29
CA ALA A 44 0.39 1.36 -27.49
C ALA A 44 -0.29 2.33 -28.45
N SER A 45 -1.60 2.53 -28.31
CA SER A 45 -2.39 3.38 -29.23
C SER A 45 -2.17 3.04 -30.73
N GLY A 46 -1.96 1.75 -31.03
CA GLY A 46 -1.70 1.26 -32.39
C GLY A 46 -0.27 1.48 -32.92
N VAL A 47 0.63 2.06 -32.12
CA VAL A 47 2.04 2.28 -32.48
C VAL A 47 2.91 1.18 -31.86
N PRO A 48 3.82 0.54 -32.62
CA PRO A 48 4.74 -0.45 -32.06
C PRO A 48 5.63 0.16 -30.98
N VAL A 49 5.68 -0.50 -29.83
CA VAL A 49 6.46 -0.09 -28.66
C VAL A 49 7.22 -1.27 -28.09
N GLN A 50 8.12 -1.01 -27.14
CA GLN A 50 8.74 -2.07 -26.37
C GLN A 50 7.75 -2.64 -25.34
N PRO A 51 7.96 -3.88 -24.87
CA PRO A 51 7.15 -4.43 -23.79
C PRO A 51 7.16 -3.54 -22.54
N PRO A 52 6.08 -3.54 -21.74
CA PRO A 52 5.89 -2.69 -20.54
C PRO A 52 7.09 -2.66 -19.57
N TRP A 53 7.77 -3.79 -19.41
CA TRP A 53 8.92 -3.95 -18.51
C TRP A 53 10.26 -3.47 -19.11
N SER A 54 10.29 -3.05 -20.38
CA SER A 54 11.53 -2.68 -21.08
C SER A 54 11.93 -1.20 -20.89
N GLY A 55 11.24 -0.48 -20.00
CA GLY A 55 11.59 0.89 -19.63
C GLY A 55 10.70 1.94 -20.29
N LEU A 56 9.62 2.30 -19.61
CA LEU A 56 8.81 3.48 -19.91
C LEU A 56 9.32 4.70 -19.10
N SER A 57 9.02 5.91 -19.54
CA SER A 57 9.26 7.13 -18.76
C SER A 57 7.98 7.65 -18.14
N CYS A 58 8.04 8.15 -16.92
CA CYS A 58 6.90 8.80 -16.27
C CYS A 58 6.40 10.00 -17.10
N PRO A 59 5.10 10.06 -17.48
CA PRO A 59 4.57 11.17 -18.28
C PRO A 59 4.51 12.48 -17.50
N ALA A 60 4.48 12.44 -16.16
CA ALA A 60 4.42 13.62 -15.32
C ALA A 60 5.81 14.27 -15.06
N CYS A 61 6.88 13.47 -14.94
CA CYS A 61 8.19 13.99 -14.54
C CYS A 61 9.39 13.53 -15.39
N GLY A 62 9.17 12.64 -16.37
CA GLY A 62 10.20 12.12 -17.29
C GLY A 62 11.18 11.10 -16.69
N ALA A 63 11.03 10.70 -15.43
CA ALA A 63 11.93 9.72 -14.82
C ALA A 63 11.62 8.28 -15.27
N TYR A 64 12.66 7.44 -15.35
CA TYR A 64 12.57 6.03 -15.73
C TYR A 64 12.46 5.07 -14.54
N HIS A 65 12.44 5.60 -13.31
CA HIS A 65 12.33 4.78 -12.11
C HIS A 65 10.85 4.49 -11.82
N LEU A 66 10.36 3.40 -12.40
CA LEU A 66 8.96 3.00 -12.36
C LEU A 66 8.81 1.63 -11.69
N THR A 67 7.65 1.39 -11.08
CA THR A 67 7.15 0.06 -10.72
C THR A 67 5.82 -0.19 -11.43
N SER A 68 5.43 -1.45 -11.57
CA SER A 68 4.15 -1.86 -12.13
C SER A 68 3.38 -2.75 -11.15
N PHE A 69 2.05 -2.79 -11.29
CA PHE A 69 1.18 -3.68 -10.53
C PHE A 69 0.49 -4.70 -11.43
N PRO A 70 -0.11 -5.77 -10.88
CA PRO A 70 -0.95 -6.68 -11.66
C PRO A 70 -2.13 -5.96 -12.30
N ALA A 71 -2.60 -6.45 -13.44
CA ALA A 71 -3.78 -5.94 -14.12
C ALA A 71 -5.00 -5.83 -13.17
N GLY A 72 -5.76 -4.75 -13.34
CA GLY A 72 -6.94 -4.45 -12.51
C GLY A 72 -6.63 -4.00 -11.07
N TYR A 73 -5.36 -3.72 -10.74
CA TYR A 73 -4.99 -3.14 -9.44
C TYR A 73 -5.65 -1.77 -9.21
N LEU A 74 -5.62 -0.89 -10.21
CA LEU A 74 -6.23 0.46 -10.09
C LEU A 74 -7.76 0.43 -10.06
N ALA A 75 -8.39 -0.58 -10.66
CA ALA A 75 -9.83 -0.80 -10.48
C ALA A 75 -10.22 -1.11 -9.03
N ARG A 76 -9.32 -1.76 -8.27
CA ARG A 76 -9.50 -2.03 -6.83
C ARG A 76 -9.04 -0.88 -5.94
N HIS A 77 -8.14 -0.04 -6.45
CA HIS A 77 -7.52 1.08 -5.74
C HIS A 77 -7.66 2.41 -6.51
N PRO A 78 -8.91 2.88 -6.75
CA PRO A 78 -9.15 4.12 -7.49
C PRO A 78 -8.57 5.35 -6.80
N GLU A 79 -8.30 5.29 -5.49
CA GLU A 79 -7.64 6.34 -4.72
C GLU A 79 -6.19 6.62 -5.15
N LEU A 80 -5.54 5.66 -5.83
CA LEU A 80 -4.17 5.80 -6.30
C LEU A 80 -4.09 6.42 -7.68
N ALA A 81 -5.11 6.22 -8.53
CA ALA A 81 -5.16 6.82 -9.85
C ALA A 81 -5.04 8.34 -9.72
N ALA A 82 -4.19 8.95 -10.55
CA ALA A 82 -3.93 10.39 -10.51
C ALA A 82 -5.25 11.17 -10.33
N ALA A 83 -5.40 11.78 -9.15
CA ALA A 83 -6.62 12.51 -8.83
C ALA A 83 -6.85 13.61 -9.88
N PRO A 84 -8.11 13.93 -10.20
CA PRO A 84 -8.40 15.12 -10.98
C PRO A 84 -7.71 16.33 -10.34
N ASP A 85 -7.19 17.21 -11.20
CA ASP A 85 -6.39 18.39 -10.88
C ASP A 85 -6.65 18.91 -9.46
N PRO A 86 -5.62 19.00 -8.58
CA PRO A 86 -5.84 19.36 -7.20
C PRO A 86 -6.65 20.65 -7.16
N VAL A 87 -7.83 20.61 -6.52
CA VAL A 87 -8.61 21.82 -6.28
C VAL A 87 -7.64 22.81 -5.64
N PRO A 88 -7.38 23.97 -6.27
CA PRO A 88 -6.36 24.87 -5.80
C PRO A 88 -6.59 25.10 -4.31
N LEU A 89 -5.56 24.86 -3.47
CA LEU A 89 -5.67 24.99 -2.01
C LEU A 89 -6.28 26.35 -1.60
N ALA A 90 -6.18 27.36 -2.46
CA ALA A 90 -6.88 28.63 -2.38
C ALA A 90 -8.42 28.53 -2.19
N LYS A 91 -9.06 27.43 -2.58
CA LYS A 91 -10.51 27.19 -2.39
C LYS A 91 -10.85 26.42 -1.12
N VAL A 92 -9.87 25.87 -0.42
CA VAL A 92 -10.11 25.23 0.88
C VAL A 92 -10.20 26.36 1.92
N PRO A 93 -11.35 26.58 2.57
CA PRO A 93 -11.45 27.59 3.60
C PRO A 93 -10.48 27.23 4.73
N VAL A 94 -9.52 28.12 5.01
CA VAL A 94 -8.63 28.00 6.15
C VAL A 94 -9.46 28.21 7.40
N ILE A 95 -9.77 27.13 8.13
CA ILE A 95 -10.41 27.22 9.44
C ILE A 95 -9.31 27.56 10.46
N PRO A 96 -9.40 28.71 11.16
CA PRO A 96 -8.47 29.04 12.23
C PRO A 96 -8.47 27.93 13.30
N ILE A 97 -7.28 27.54 13.77
CA ILE A 97 -7.11 26.50 14.82
C ILE A 97 -7.94 26.80 16.08
N LYS A 98 -8.28 28.07 16.34
CA LYS A 98 -9.15 28.49 17.45
C LYS A 98 -10.55 27.88 17.39
N ASP A 99 -11.03 27.51 16.21
CA ASP A 99 -12.38 26.95 16.02
C ASP A 99 -12.39 25.41 16.07
N ILE A 100 -11.21 24.79 16.16
CA ILE A 100 -11.09 23.36 16.42
C ILE A 100 -11.34 23.16 17.91
N ALA A 101 -12.55 22.72 18.26
CA ALA A 101 -12.85 22.30 19.63
C ALA A 101 -11.79 21.29 20.08
N PRO A 102 -11.17 21.46 21.26
CA PRO A 102 -10.17 20.53 21.73
C PRO A 102 -10.77 19.12 21.80
N PRO A 103 -9.98 18.06 21.50
CA PRO A 103 -10.46 16.70 21.62
C PRO A 103 -11.00 16.50 23.04
N VAL A 104 -12.25 16.04 23.13
CA VAL A 104 -12.92 15.76 24.41
C VAL A 104 -11.98 14.92 25.26
N ALA A 105 -11.61 15.46 26.42
CA ALA A 105 -10.67 14.80 27.31
C ALA A 105 -11.15 13.38 27.58
N ARG A 106 -10.28 12.39 27.29
CA ARG A 106 -10.60 10.99 27.55
C ARG A 106 -10.90 10.83 29.04
N PRO A 107 -11.99 10.15 29.43
CA PRO A 107 -12.30 9.98 30.84
C PRO A 107 -11.15 9.24 31.54
N PRO A 108 -10.71 9.68 32.73
CA PRO A 108 -9.68 8.98 33.47
C PRO A 108 -10.16 7.55 33.76
N LEU A 109 -9.31 6.57 33.47
CA LEU A 109 -9.59 5.17 33.81
C LEU A 109 -9.91 5.05 35.31
N PRO A 110 -10.90 4.24 35.71
CA PRO A 110 -11.31 4.15 37.09
C PRO A 110 -10.19 3.54 37.94
N ARG A 111 -9.45 4.40 38.65
CA ARG A 111 -8.34 4.09 39.57
C ARG A 111 -8.65 2.94 40.55
N ARG A 112 -9.92 2.72 40.87
CA ARG A 112 -10.39 1.61 41.71
C ARG A 112 -10.14 0.22 41.10
N LEU A 113 -10.23 0.06 39.77
CA LEU A 113 -10.01 -1.24 39.12
C LEU A 113 -8.54 -1.67 39.18
N LEU A 114 -7.61 -0.72 39.01
CA LEU A 114 -6.17 -1.00 39.08
C LEU A 114 -5.75 -1.48 40.48
N ILE A 115 -6.35 -0.92 41.54
CA ILE A 115 -6.10 -1.35 42.91
C ILE A 115 -6.73 -2.73 43.16
N ALA A 116 -7.97 -2.95 42.73
CA ALA A 116 -8.69 -4.20 42.97
C ALA A 116 -8.02 -5.42 42.30
N VAL A 117 -7.34 -5.24 41.16
CA VAL A 117 -6.63 -6.33 40.47
C VAL A 117 -5.15 -6.39 40.86
N GLY A 118 -4.48 -5.26 41.00
CA GLY A 118 -3.04 -5.23 41.27
C GLY A 118 -2.68 -5.79 42.66
N LEU A 119 -3.46 -5.45 43.69
CA LEU A 119 -3.20 -5.87 45.06
C LEU A 119 -3.28 -7.39 45.28
N PRO A 120 -4.31 -8.12 44.78
CA PRO A 120 -4.33 -9.58 44.88
C PRO A 120 -3.25 -10.27 44.05
N VAL A 121 -2.88 -9.73 42.88
CA VAL A 121 -1.78 -10.30 42.06
C VAL A 121 -0.45 -10.19 42.80
N VAL A 122 -0.13 -9.04 43.38
CA VAL A 122 1.11 -8.85 44.16
C VAL A 122 1.13 -9.75 45.39
N ALA A 123 0.01 -9.88 46.10
CA ALA A 123 -0.10 -10.77 47.25
C ALA A 123 0.11 -12.25 46.87
N PHE A 124 -0.48 -12.69 45.76
CA PHE A 124 -0.32 -14.07 45.27
C PHE A 124 1.13 -14.35 44.86
N VAL A 125 1.73 -13.49 44.03
CA VAL A 125 3.13 -13.65 43.61
C VAL A 125 4.08 -13.62 44.80
N GLY A 126 3.86 -12.71 45.76
CA GLY A 126 4.64 -12.64 46.98
C GLY A 126 4.51 -13.90 47.85
N TYR A 127 3.31 -14.48 47.96
CA TYR A 127 3.07 -15.71 48.70
C TYR A 127 3.76 -16.92 48.04
N GLU A 128 3.65 -17.06 46.72
CA GLU A 128 4.33 -18.14 45.97
C GLU A 128 5.85 -18.04 46.11
N LEU A 129 6.42 -16.82 45.99
CA LEU A 129 7.84 -16.58 46.23
C LEU A 129 8.27 -16.95 47.66
N TYR A 130 7.48 -16.53 48.67
CA TYR A 130 7.75 -16.86 50.06
C TYR A 130 7.69 -18.37 50.30
N ALA A 131 6.64 -19.05 49.80
CA ALA A 131 6.47 -20.50 49.93
C ALA A 131 7.61 -21.28 49.27
N TYR A 132 8.13 -20.79 48.13
CA TYR A 132 9.29 -21.38 47.47
C TYR A 132 10.59 -21.17 48.25
N MET A 133 10.81 -19.99 48.83
CA MET A 133 12.05 -19.65 49.53
C MET A 133 12.10 -20.11 51.00
N ALA A 134 10.96 -20.21 51.68
CA ALA A 134 10.88 -20.65 53.08
C ALA A 134 11.55 -22.01 53.35
N PRO A 135 11.36 -23.09 52.55
CA PRO A 135 12.06 -24.35 52.78
C PRO A 135 13.57 -24.23 52.55
N ILE A 136 14.03 -23.34 51.66
CA ILE A 136 15.47 -23.09 51.43
C ILE A 136 16.10 -22.38 52.64
N ALA A 137 15.37 -21.46 53.28
CA ALA A 137 15.84 -20.73 54.46
C ALA A 137 15.87 -21.57 55.75
N HIS A 138 15.04 -22.61 55.86
CA HIS A 138 14.98 -23.48 57.04
C HIS A 138 16.04 -24.60 57.08
N HIS A 139 16.80 -24.80 55.99
CA HIS A 139 17.85 -25.83 55.91
C HIS A 139 19.27 -25.30 56.18
N HIS A 140 19.41 -24.06 56.66
CA HIS A 140 20.67 -23.45 57.11
C HIS A 140 20.70 -23.25 58.64
#